data_AF-A0A3D0LRU8-F1
#
_entry.id   AF-A0A3D0LRU8-F1
#
_cell.length_a   1.000
_cell.length_b   1.000
_cell.length_c   1.000
_cell.angle_alpha   90.00
_cell.angle_beta   90.00
_cell.angle_gamma   90.00
#
_symmetry.space_group_name_H-M   'P 1'
#
loop_
_entity.id
_entity.type
_entity.pdbx_description
1 polymer ?
#
loop_
_entity_poly.entity_id
_entity_poly.type
_entity_poly.pdbx_seq_one_letter_code
_entity_poly.pdbx_strand_id
1 'polypeptide(L)'
;MQNLVITWRELLVAVTLVLAVYIAEMLLLMRSNRKHGAKKGWSFSGGREQRRETELLWEKLDQLWGEVKELRAMVEQLKSDQSPASSYSRAITMAREGRGASEIASACAIPRGEAELITTLHRTNSHDS
;
A
#
# COMPACT_ATOMS: atom_id res chain seq x y z
N MET A 1 16.51 58.25 -58.66
CA MET A 1 16.27 56.87 -58.24
C MET A 1 17.58 56.32 -57.71
N GLN A 2 17.88 56.54 -56.43
CA GLN A 2 19.10 56.02 -55.82
C GLN A 2 18.82 54.56 -55.49
N ASN A 3 19.50 53.63 -56.15
CA ASN A 3 19.46 52.21 -55.82
C ASN A 3 19.85 52.05 -54.35
N LEU A 4 18.91 51.67 -53.49
CA LEU A 4 19.19 51.09 -52.17
C LEU A 4 19.92 49.76 -52.41
N VAL A 5 21.23 49.84 -52.63
CA VAL A 5 22.10 48.69 -52.51
C VAL A 5 22.17 48.41 -51.02
N ILE A 6 21.29 47.54 -50.53
CA ILE A 6 21.44 46.89 -49.23
C ILE A 6 22.83 46.27 -49.25
N THR A 7 23.77 46.95 -48.60
CA THR A 7 25.13 46.44 -48.53
C THR A 7 25.09 45.24 -47.56
N TRP A 8 25.79 44.15 -47.88
CA TRP A 8 25.91 42.99 -46.97
C TRP A 8 26.38 43.41 -45.56
N ARG A 9 27.10 44.52 -45.48
CA ARG A 9 27.48 45.20 -44.24
C ARG A 9 26.27 45.71 -43.45
N GLU A 10 25.34 46.43 -44.08
CA GLU A 10 24.12 46.90 -43.41
C GLU A 10 23.25 45.74 -42.92
N LEU A 11 23.16 44.64 -43.68
CA LEU A 11 22.41 43.46 -43.27
C LEU A 11 23.04 42.80 -42.02
N LEU A 12 24.37 42.64 -41.99
CA LEU A 12 25.08 42.13 -40.81
C LEU A 12 24.90 43.03 -39.59
N VAL A 13 24.94 44.36 -39.77
CA VAL A 13 24.72 45.31 -38.68
C VAL A 13 23.30 45.22 -38.15
N ALA A 14 22.29 45.15 -39.02
CA ALA A 14 20.90 45.01 -38.62
C ALA A 14 20.65 43.72 -37.82
N VAL A 15 21.18 42.58 -38.30
CA VAL A 15 21.05 41.28 -37.62
C VAL A 15 21.75 41.32 -36.25
N THR A 16 22.96 41.87 -36.19
CA THR A 16 23.73 41.99 -34.95
C THR A 16 23.01 42.87 -33.92
N LEU A 17 22.40 43.97 -34.37
CA LEU A 17 21.66 44.88 -33.50
C LEU A 17 20.41 44.20 -32.94
N VAL A 18 19.65 43.48 -33.77
CA VAL A 18 18.49 42.68 -33.33
C VAL A 18 18.92 41.61 -32.32
N LEU A 19 20.03 40.91 -32.58
CA LEU A 19 20.55 39.89 -31.68
C LEU A 19 20.97 40.50 -30.33
N ALA A 20 21.62 41.67 -30.35
CA ALA A 20 22.03 42.38 -29.15
C ALA A 20 20.83 42.82 -28.29
N VAL A 21 19.76 43.32 -28.92
CA VAL A 21 18.51 43.68 -28.22
C VAL A 21 17.88 42.43 -27.59
N TYR A 22 17.81 41.33 -28.33
CA TYR A 22 17.26 40.07 -27.82
C TYR A 22 18.03 39.53 -26.61
N ILE A 23 19.37 39.53 -26.67
CA ILE A 23 20.23 39.11 -25.57
C ILE A 23 20.07 40.06 -24.37
N ALA A 24 19.92 41.37 -24.61
CA ALA A 24 19.69 42.35 -23.57
C ALA A 24 18.35 42.13 -22.86
N GLU A 25 17.27 41.85 -23.59
CA GLU A 25 15.98 41.48 -23.01
C GLU A 25 16.06 40.18 -22.20
N MET A 26 16.75 39.16 -22.72
CA MET A 26 16.93 37.88 -22.02
C MET A 26 17.72 38.05 -20.72
N LEU A 27 18.79 38.87 -20.74
CA LEU A 27 19.57 39.22 -19.55
C LEU A 27 18.77 40.05 -18.55
N LEU A 28 17.92 40.98 -19.03
CA LEU A 28 17.02 41.77 -18.19
C LEU A 28 15.97 40.88 -17.51
N LEU A 29 15.37 39.94 -18.25
CA LEU A 29 14.44 38.95 -17.72
C LEU A 29 15.11 38.07 -16.67
N MET A 30 16.32 37.56 -16.93
CA MET A 30 17.06 36.77 -15.94
C MET A 30 17.44 37.58 -14.70
N ARG A 31 17.85 38.84 -14.88
CA ARG A 31 18.19 39.74 -13.76
C ARG A 31 16.94 40.13 -12.94
N SER A 32 15.79 40.29 -13.59
CA SER A 32 14.50 40.52 -12.96
C SER A 32 14.01 39.26 -12.20
N ASN A 33 14.19 38.08 -12.80
CA ASN A 33 13.81 36.82 -12.16
C ASN A 33 14.64 36.51 -10.90
N ARG A 34 15.90 36.98 -10.83
CA ARG A 34 16.69 36.93 -9.57
C ARG A 34 16.09 37.82 -8.47
N LYS A 35 15.47 38.95 -8.81
CA LYS A 35 14.75 39.80 -7.83
C LYS A 35 13.41 39.17 -7.40
N HIS A 36 12.77 38.38 -8.26
CA HIS A 36 11.59 37.58 -7.91
C HIS A 36 11.93 36.30 -7.11
N GLY A 37 13.17 35.80 -7.16
CA GLY A 37 13.65 34.71 -6.31
C GLY A 37 13.62 35.01 -4.80
N ALA A 38 13.69 36.29 -4.41
CA ALA A 38 13.53 36.72 -3.02
C ALA A 38 12.05 36.76 -2.56
N LYS A 39 11.09 36.64 -3.49
CA LYS A 39 9.66 36.47 -3.18
C LYS A 39 9.21 35.00 -3.15
N LYS A 40 10.15 34.05 -3.09
CA LYS A 40 9.90 32.68 -2.63
C LYS A 40 9.74 32.60 -1.10
N GLY A 41 9.16 33.64 -0.50
CA GLY A 41 8.74 33.73 0.89
C GLY A 41 7.21 33.91 1.05
N TRP A 42 6.46 34.00 -0.05
CA TRP A 42 5.00 34.21 -0.03
C TRP A 42 4.16 33.04 -0.58
N SER A 43 4.76 31.87 -0.82
CA SER A 43 4.02 30.63 -1.13
C SER A 43 3.80 29.73 0.11
N PHE A 44 3.90 30.30 1.31
CA PHE A 44 3.63 29.60 2.58
C PHE A 44 2.14 29.60 2.98
N SER A 45 1.25 30.17 2.16
CA SER A 45 -0.20 30.16 2.43
C SER A 45 -0.87 28.84 2.06
N GLY A 46 -0.38 28.09 1.08
CA GLY A 46 -0.94 26.79 0.63
C GLY A 46 -0.45 25.56 1.41
N GLY A 47 0.63 25.68 2.20
CA GLY A 47 1.17 24.56 2.96
C GLY A 47 0.38 24.22 4.24
N ARG A 48 -0.48 25.12 4.72
CA ARG A 48 -1.25 24.92 5.97
C ARG A 48 -2.47 24.02 5.77
N GLU A 49 -3.10 24.08 4.61
CA GLU A 49 -4.24 23.20 4.28
C GLU A 49 -3.73 21.78 4.01
N GLN A 50 -2.64 21.65 3.27
CA GLN A 50 -2.04 20.34 2.99
C GLN A 50 -1.47 19.66 4.24
N ARG A 51 -0.96 20.42 5.21
CA ARG A 51 -0.54 19.86 6.52
C ARG A 51 -1.71 19.27 7.30
N ARG A 52 -2.88 19.93 7.27
CA ARG A 52 -4.09 19.43 7.94
C ARG A 52 -4.60 18.14 7.31
N GLU A 53 -4.57 18.06 5.98
CA GLU A 53 -4.92 16.83 5.28
C GLU A 53 -3.99 15.67 5.65
N THR A 54 -2.68 15.93 5.75
CA THR A 54 -1.75 14.88 6.19
C THR A 54 -2.00 14.44 7.63
N GLU A 55 -2.29 15.36 8.55
CA GLU A 55 -2.55 15.04 9.95
C GLU A 55 -3.82 14.18 10.11
N LEU A 56 -4.90 14.52 9.39
CA LEU A 56 -6.14 13.73 9.39
C LEU A 56 -5.97 12.34 8.77
N LEU A 57 -5.10 12.20 7.76
CA LEU A 57 -4.80 10.91 7.16
C LEU A 57 -3.99 10.01 8.10
N TRP A 58 -3.03 10.59 8.85
CA TRP A 58 -2.25 9.84 9.84
C TRP A 58 -3.13 9.34 11.00
N GLU A 59 -4.04 10.17 11.49
CA GLU A 59 -5.01 9.78 12.54
C GLU A 59 -5.90 8.62 12.08
N LYS A 60 -6.43 8.68 10.86
CA LYS A 60 -7.20 7.57 10.27
C LYS A 60 -6.37 6.31 10.12
N LEU A 61 -5.10 6.43 9.73
CA LEU A 61 -4.22 5.29 9.56
C LEU A 61 -4.00 4.58 10.89
N ASP A 62 -3.75 5.35 11.96
CA ASP A 62 -3.55 4.82 13.30
C ASP A 62 -4.82 4.13 13.83
N GLN A 63 -5.99 4.72 13.59
CA GLN A 63 -7.28 4.12 13.93
C GLN A 63 -7.48 2.78 13.22
N LEU A 64 -7.26 2.71 11.90
CA LEU A 64 -7.39 1.46 11.13
C LEU A 64 -6.38 0.41 11.59
N TRP A 65 -5.14 0.81 11.90
CA TRP A 65 -4.14 -0.11 12.44
C TRP A 65 -4.54 -0.67 13.80
N GLY A 66 -5.17 0.15 14.64
CA GLY A 66 -5.77 -0.27 15.91
C GLY A 66 -6.85 -1.33 15.71
N GLU A 67 -7.82 -1.06 14.83
CA GLU A 67 -8.92 -1.98 14.51
C GLU A 67 -8.40 -3.31 13.95
N VAL A 68 -7.43 -3.27 13.02
CA VAL A 68 -6.82 -4.49 12.45
C VAL A 68 -6.11 -5.31 13.54
N LYS A 69 -5.42 -4.65 14.46
CA LYS A 69 -4.74 -5.32 15.57
C LYS A 69 -5.74 -5.98 16.53
N GLU A 70 -6.82 -5.28 16.84
CA GLU A 70 -7.90 -5.80 17.69
C GLU A 70 -8.60 -7.01 17.03
N LEU A 71 -9.02 -6.88 15.78
CA LEU A 71 -9.61 -7.99 15.02
C LEU A 71 -8.66 -9.18 14.92
N ARG A 72 -7.37 -8.93 14.68
CA ARG A 72 -6.36 -9.99 14.66
C ARG A 72 -6.26 -10.70 16.02
N ALA A 73 -6.29 -9.95 17.12
CA ALA A 73 -6.27 -10.52 18.46
C ALA A 73 -7.53 -11.36 18.74
N MET A 74 -8.71 -10.87 18.36
CA MET A 74 -9.96 -11.61 18.47
C MET A 74 -9.92 -12.91 17.64
N VAL A 75 -9.44 -12.84 16.40
CA VAL A 75 -9.29 -14.04 15.55
C VAL A 75 -8.32 -15.04 16.17
N GLU A 76 -7.21 -14.58 16.74
CA GLU A 76 -6.25 -15.47 17.38
C GLU A 76 -6.85 -16.15 18.63
N GLN A 77 -7.62 -15.40 19.43
CA GLN A 77 -8.35 -15.94 20.57
C GLN A 77 -9.41 -16.96 20.14
N LEU A 78 -10.18 -16.67 19.07
CA LEU A 78 -11.13 -17.62 18.52
C LEU A 78 -10.45 -18.86 17.93
N LYS A 79 -9.26 -18.72 17.35
CA LYS A 79 -8.47 -19.85 16.87
C LYS A 79 -7.93 -20.71 18.00
N SER A 80 -7.47 -20.11 19.10
CA SER A 80 -7.10 -20.87 20.29
C SER A 80 -8.30 -21.64 20.85
N ASP A 81 -9.49 -21.04 20.85
CA ASP A 81 -10.73 -21.70 21.28
C ASP A 81 -11.22 -22.77 20.28
N GLN A 82 -10.89 -22.64 18.98
CA GLN A 82 -11.21 -23.64 17.94
C GLN A 82 -10.18 -24.77 17.80
N SER A 83 -9.05 -24.72 18.51
CA SER A 83 -8.08 -25.83 18.57
C SER A 83 -8.74 -27.22 18.78
N PRO A 84 -9.70 -27.40 19.70
CA PRO A 84 -10.42 -28.67 19.83
C PRO A 84 -11.21 -29.04 18.57
N ALA A 85 -11.91 -28.10 17.93
CA ALA A 85 -12.69 -28.36 16.72
C ALA A 85 -11.81 -28.85 15.55
N SER A 86 -10.58 -28.34 15.44
CA SER A 86 -9.60 -28.84 14.46
C SER A 86 -9.06 -30.23 14.82
N SER A 87 -8.95 -30.56 16.11
CA SER A 87 -8.57 -31.90 16.56
C SER A 87 -9.67 -32.94 16.29
N TYR A 88 -10.94 -32.57 16.46
CA TYR A 88 -12.08 -33.44 16.11
C TYR A 88 -12.21 -33.68 14.61
N SER A 89 -12.07 -32.63 13.79
CA SER A 89 -12.16 -32.79 12.33
C SER A 89 -11.07 -33.73 11.82
N ARG A 90 -9.86 -33.64 12.38
CA ARG A 90 -8.76 -34.57 12.09
C ARG A 90 -9.04 -35.99 12.62
N ALA A 91 -9.61 -36.12 13.81
CA ALA A 91 -9.99 -37.42 14.37
C ALA A 91 -11.05 -38.14 13.51
N ILE A 92 -12.04 -37.39 12.99
CA ILE A 92 -13.06 -37.90 12.07
C ILE A 92 -12.43 -38.37 10.76
N THR A 93 -11.51 -37.61 10.18
CA THR A 93 -10.80 -38.04 8.96
C THR A 93 -10.01 -39.33 9.21
N MET A 94 -9.26 -39.42 10.32
CA MET A 94 -8.51 -40.63 10.67
C MET A 94 -9.43 -41.83 10.93
N ALA A 95 -10.60 -41.63 11.54
CA ALA A 95 -11.59 -42.68 11.73
C ALA A 95 -12.16 -43.19 10.40
N ARG A 96 -12.40 -42.29 9.43
CA ARG A 96 -12.81 -42.66 8.06
C ARG A 96 -11.72 -43.42 7.31
N GLU A 97 -10.45 -43.13 7.57
CA GLU A 97 -9.30 -43.89 7.06
C GLU A 97 -9.14 -45.28 7.73
N GLY A 98 -10.00 -45.62 8.70
CA GLY A 98 -9.98 -46.91 9.39
C GLY A 98 -8.97 -47.01 10.54
N ARG A 99 -8.39 -45.88 10.98
CA ARG A 99 -7.43 -45.86 12.10
C ARG A 99 -8.09 -46.29 13.41
N GLY A 100 -7.30 -46.92 14.28
CA GLY A 100 -7.78 -47.39 15.58
C GLY A 100 -7.99 -46.27 16.60
N ALA A 101 -8.95 -46.44 17.51
CA ALA A 101 -9.29 -45.42 18.52
C ALA A 101 -8.11 -45.01 19.41
N SER A 102 -7.23 -45.96 19.77
CA SER A 102 -6.02 -45.67 20.55
C SER A 102 -5.04 -44.77 19.81
N GLU A 103 -4.92 -44.95 18.49
CA GLU A 103 -4.03 -44.16 17.64
C GLU A 103 -4.58 -42.74 17.46
N ILE A 104 -5.89 -42.63 17.20
CA ILE A 104 -6.59 -41.34 17.05
C ILE A 104 -6.53 -40.53 18.34
N ALA A 105 -6.77 -41.15 19.50
CA ALA A 105 -6.68 -40.47 20.79
C ALA A 105 -5.30 -39.87 21.03
N SER A 106 -4.23 -40.62 20.72
CA SER A 106 -2.86 -40.14 20.85
C SER A 106 -2.48 -39.06 19.83
N ALA A 107 -2.96 -39.18 18.58
CA ALA A 107 -2.58 -38.30 17.49
C ALA A 107 -3.35 -36.97 17.47
N CYS A 108 -4.61 -36.97 17.93
CA CYS A 108 -5.48 -35.78 17.97
C CYS A 108 -5.63 -35.19 19.37
N ALA A 109 -4.96 -35.78 20.38
CA ALA A 109 -5.04 -35.35 21.78
C ALA A 109 -6.48 -35.26 22.32
N ILE A 110 -7.32 -36.23 21.96
CA ILE A 110 -8.70 -36.34 22.43
C ILE A 110 -8.86 -37.49 23.44
N PRO A 111 -9.85 -37.45 24.35
CA PRO A 111 -10.12 -38.52 25.30
C PRO A 111 -10.35 -39.87 24.61
N ARG A 112 -9.85 -40.96 25.20
CA ARG A 112 -9.94 -42.30 24.61
C ARG A 112 -11.38 -42.77 24.35
N GLY A 113 -12.28 -42.55 25.32
CA GLY A 113 -13.70 -42.92 25.16
C GLY A 113 -14.39 -42.17 24.02
N GLU A 114 -13.91 -40.97 23.71
CA GLU A 114 -14.44 -40.17 22.61
C GLU A 114 -13.88 -40.60 21.26
N ALA A 115 -12.61 -40.97 21.20
CA ALA A 115 -12.05 -41.62 20.00
C ALA A 115 -12.75 -42.95 19.69
N GLU A 116 -13.10 -43.74 20.71
CA GLU A 116 -13.88 -44.96 20.56
C GLU A 116 -15.29 -44.67 20.01
N LEU A 117 -15.94 -43.60 20.48
CA LEU A 117 -17.22 -43.16 19.93
C LEU A 117 -17.12 -42.73 18.45
N ILE A 118 -16.10 -41.93 18.09
CA ILE A 118 -15.92 -41.44 16.71
C ILE A 118 -15.65 -42.61 15.75
N THR A 119 -14.78 -43.54 16.15
CA THR A 119 -14.45 -44.73 15.32
C THR A 119 -15.65 -45.65 15.14
N THR A 120 -16.46 -45.88 16.17
CA THR A 120 -17.67 -46.70 16.06
C THR A 120 -18.71 -46.06 15.16
N LEU A 121 -18.98 -44.75 15.34
CA LEU A 121 -19.94 -43.99 14.53
C LEU A 121 -19.59 -43.97 13.04
N HIS A 122 -18.31 -43.82 12.70
CA HIS A 122 -17.89 -43.73 11.31
C HIS A 122 -17.62 -45.09 10.65
N ARG A 123 -17.28 -46.13 11.42
CA ARG A 123 -17.13 -47.50 10.90
C ARG A 123 -18.47 -48.08 10.45
N THR A 124 -19.54 -47.85 11.21
CA THR A 124 -20.89 -48.32 10.83
C THR A 124 -21.37 -47.61 9.56
N ASN A 125 -21.14 -46.30 9.45
CA ASN A 125 -21.53 -45.51 8.28
C ASN A 125 -20.74 -45.88 7.01
N SER A 126 -19.47 -46.30 7.14
CA SER A 126 -18.68 -46.80 6.01
C SER A 126 -19.08 -48.19 5.50
N HIS A 127 -19.94 -48.91 6.23
CA HIS A 127 -20.39 -50.26 5.87
C HIS A 127 -21.74 -50.27 5.12
N ASP A 128 -22.45 -49.14 5.10
CA ASP A 128 -23.79 -48.96 4.49
C ASP A 128 -23.74 -48.24 3.11
N SER A 129 -22.57 -48.13 2.47
CA SER A 129 -22.38 -47.63 1.09
C SER A 129 -21.70 -48.67 0.22
#